data_AF-D1PWG0-F1
#
_entry.id   AF-D1PWG0-F1
#
_cell.length_a   1.000
_cell.length_b   1.000
_cell.length_c   1.000
_cell.angle_alpha   90.00
_cell.angle_beta   90.00
_cell.angle_gamma   90.00
#
_symmetry.space_group_name_H-M   'P 1'
#
loop_
_entity.id
_entity.type
_entity.pdbx_description
1 polymer ?
#
loop_
_entity_poly.entity_id
_entity_poly.type
_entity_poly.pdbx_seq_one_letter_code
_entity_poly.pdbx_strand_id
1 'polypeptide(L)'
;MKNSKSNIKLMRKKNMIRPIVAALAIAFFISAVPADSVMTKNGATTVVNTTTLTTKVRGYKSATPVKIYIEKNRIVKVEALRNQETPKYFAKAKAVLNSFTGKTVTKAEKMSVDAVSGATLSSNALVKNVRTGLKYYKEHK
;
A
#
# COMPACT_ATOMS: atom_id res chain seq x y z
N MET A 1 -54.37 -44.85 8.07
CA MET A 1 -54.63 -43.86 9.14
C MET A 1 -53.99 -42.53 8.73
N LYS A 2 -54.86 -41.53 8.47
CA LYS A 2 -54.65 -40.06 8.38
C LYS A 2 -53.44 -39.46 7.64
N ASN A 3 -53.74 -39.12 6.39
CA ASN A 3 -53.51 -37.85 5.68
C ASN A 3 -53.31 -36.60 6.59
N SER A 4 -52.33 -35.73 6.27
CA SER A 4 -52.47 -34.28 6.48
C SER A 4 -51.41 -33.48 5.71
N LYS A 5 -51.87 -32.75 4.70
CA LYS A 5 -51.18 -31.61 4.09
C LYS A 5 -51.29 -30.41 5.04
N SER A 6 -50.24 -29.61 5.15
CA SER A 6 -50.41 -28.18 5.45
C SER A 6 -49.24 -27.36 4.90
N ASN A 7 -49.54 -26.62 3.83
CA ASN A 7 -48.77 -25.48 3.38
C ASN A 7 -49.02 -24.26 4.30
N ILE A 8 -48.18 -23.24 4.10
CA ILE A 8 -48.31 -21.82 4.46
C ILE A 8 -47.69 -21.41 5.81
N LYS A 9 -46.53 -20.76 5.74
CA LYS A 9 -46.41 -19.36 6.20
C LYS A 9 -45.23 -18.64 5.54
N LEU A 10 -45.56 -17.86 4.51
CA LEU A 10 -44.75 -16.73 4.06
C LEU A 10 -44.71 -15.70 5.20
N MET A 11 -43.53 -15.31 5.67
CA MET A 11 -43.38 -14.14 6.55
C MET A 11 -42.23 -13.24 6.10
N ARG A 12 -42.61 -11.99 5.81
CA ARG A 12 -41.78 -10.86 5.36
C ARG A 12 -40.70 -10.45 6.38
N LYS A 13 -39.52 -10.17 5.83
CA LYS A 13 -38.66 -8.99 6.05
C LYS A 13 -38.36 -8.56 7.51
N LYS A 14 -37.10 -8.71 7.91
CA LYS A 14 -36.38 -7.70 8.69
C LYS A 14 -35.02 -7.45 8.06
N ASN A 15 -34.86 -6.25 7.49
CA ASN A 15 -33.58 -5.70 7.10
C ASN A 15 -32.72 -5.58 8.37
N MET A 16 -31.60 -6.28 8.43
CA MET A 16 -30.56 -5.99 9.43
C MET A 16 -29.26 -5.72 8.70
N ILE A 17 -28.88 -4.44 8.71
CA ILE A 17 -27.64 -3.93 8.15
C ILE A 17 -26.57 -4.02 9.26
N ARG A 18 -25.33 -4.36 8.85
CA ARG A 18 -24.01 -4.15 9.50
C ARG A 18 -23.50 -5.30 10.39
N PRO A 19 -22.17 -5.58 10.42
CA PRO A 19 -21.06 -4.68 10.08
C PRO A 19 -20.05 -5.18 9.04
N ILE A 20 -19.36 -4.20 8.45
CA ILE A 20 -18.18 -4.32 7.59
C ILE A 20 -17.01 -4.79 8.45
N VAL A 21 -16.58 -6.05 8.30
CA VAL A 21 -15.19 -6.47 8.61
C VAL A 21 -14.81 -7.55 7.61
N ALA A 22 -14.34 -7.14 6.43
CA ALA A 22 -13.56 -8.01 5.57
C ALA A 22 -12.09 -7.60 5.71
N ALA A 23 -11.44 -8.08 6.77
CA ALA A 23 -9.98 -8.13 6.80
C ALA A 23 -9.54 -9.19 5.78
N LEU A 24 -9.51 -8.81 4.50
CA LEU A 24 -8.94 -9.64 3.44
C LEU A 24 -7.43 -9.68 3.65
N ALA A 25 -6.96 -10.70 4.34
CA ALA A 25 -5.58 -11.13 4.27
C ALA A 25 -5.34 -11.61 2.82
N ILE A 26 -4.82 -10.73 1.97
CA ILE A 26 -4.42 -11.07 0.61
C ILE A 26 -3.20 -11.98 0.71
N ALA A 27 -3.42 -13.29 0.63
CA ALA A 27 -2.36 -14.25 0.39
C ALA A 27 -1.80 -13.98 -1.02
N PHE A 28 -0.61 -13.39 -1.09
CA PHE A 28 0.10 -13.14 -2.35
C PHE A 28 0.59 -14.48 -2.92
N PHE A 29 -0.16 -15.07 -3.85
CA PHE A 29 0.40 -16.03 -4.80
C PHE A 29 1.25 -15.24 -5.79
N ILE A 30 2.58 -15.40 -5.71
CA ILE A 30 3.53 -14.75 -6.62
C ILE A 30 3.62 -15.63 -7.88
N SER A 31 2.90 -15.26 -8.94
CA SER A 31 3.30 -15.68 -10.29
C SER A 31 4.65 -15.05 -10.62
N ALA A 32 5.49 -15.75 -11.39
CA ALA A 32 6.85 -15.33 -11.73
C ALA A 32 6.88 -14.04 -12.59
N VAL A 33 6.66 -12.90 -11.96
CA VAL A 33 6.92 -11.58 -12.50
C VAL A 33 8.37 -11.23 -12.10
N PRO A 34 9.23 -10.77 -13.03
CA PRO A 34 10.59 -10.37 -12.67
C PRO A 34 10.53 -9.32 -11.56
N ALA A 35 11.32 -9.55 -10.49
CA ALA A 35 11.30 -8.74 -9.28
C ALA A 35 11.56 -7.23 -9.53
N ASP A 36 12.13 -6.91 -10.69
CA ASP A 36 12.56 -5.59 -11.11
C ASP A 36 11.52 -4.81 -11.93
N SER A 37 10.35 -5.39 -12.22
CA SER A 37 9.26 -4.64 -12.85
C SER A 37 8.82 -3.48 -11.97
N VAL A 38 8.95 -2.25 -12.49
CA VAL A 38 8.63 -1.00 -11.76
C VAL A 38 7.15 -0.95 -11.38
N MET A 39 6.25 -1.51 -12.19
CA MET A 39 4.82 -1.56 -11.91
C MET A 39 4.25 -2.94 -12.24
N THR A 40 3.44 -3.47 -11.34
CA THR A 40 2.74 -4.76 -11.50
C THR A 40 1.28 -4.61 -11.07
N LYS A 41 0.36 -5.30 -11.74
CA LYS A 41 -1.08 -5.31 -11.41
C LYS A 41 -1.46 -6.72 -10.96
N ASN A 42 -2.05 -6.86 -9.77
CA ASN A 42 -2.60 -8.10 -9.26
C ASN A 42 -4.05 -7.84 -8.79
N GLY A 43 -5.02 -8.29 -9.59
CA GLY A 43 -6.43 -7.98 -9.38
C GLY A 43 -6.68 -6.47 -9.30
N ALA A 44 -7.23 -6.01 -8.17
CA ALA A 44 -7.53 -4.59 -7.94
C ALA A 44 -6.32 -3.76 -7.47
N THR A 45 -5.20 -4.42 -7.12
CA THR A 45 -4.02 -3.75 -6.56
C THR A 45 -2.96 -3.52 -7.63
N THR A 46 -2.49 -2.28 -7.75
CA THR A 46 -1.25 -1.95 -8.47
C THR A 46 -0.12 -1.81 -7.46
N VAL A 47 0.99 -2.50 -7.68
CA VAL A 47 2.21 -2.37 -6.88
C VAL A 47 3.27 -1.64 -7.69
N VAL A 48 3.80 -0.55 -7.14
CA VAL A 48 4.93 0.18 -7.71
C VAL A 48 6.18 -0.14 -6.91
N ASN A 49 7.18 -0.73 -7.54
CA ASN A 49 8.50 -1.03 -6.96
C ASN A 49 9.50 0.04 -7.41
N THR A 50 10.09 0.77 -6.46
CA THR A 50 11.02 1.87 -6.79
C THR A 50 12.48 1.45 -6.91
N THR A 51 12.82 0.16 -6.76
CA THR A 51 14.22 -0.32 -6.73
C THR A 51 15.05 0.18 -7.93
N THR A 52 14.53 0.02 -9.14
CA THR A 52 15.19 0.48 -10.39
C THR A 52 14.87 1.93 -10.72
N LEU A 53 13.73 2.46 -10.24
CA LEU A 53 13.27 3.83 -10.50
C LEU A 53 14.05 4.89 -9.72
N THR A 54 14.51 4.56 -8.51
CA THR A 54 15.05 5.54 -7.55
C THR A 54 16.47 5.21 -7.08
N THR A 55 17.28 4.59 -7.94
CA THR A 55 18.68 4.20 -7.64
C THR A 55 19.56 5.36 -7.18
N LYS A 56 19.25 6.58 -7.64
CA LYS A 56 19.97 7.82 -7.28
C LYS A 56 19.43 8.52 -6.03
N VAL A 57 18.33 8.04 -5.44
CA VAL A 57 17.75 8.62 -4.22
C VAL A 57 18.39 7.96 -3.00
N ARG A 58 19.33 8.67 -2.38
CA ARG A 58 20.11 8.16 -1.23
C ARG A 58 19.55 8.66 0.10
N GLY A 59 19.48 7.73 1.06
CA GLY A 59 19.38 8.01 2.50
C GLY A 59 20.76 8.33 3.09
N TYR A 60 21.01 7.91 4.33
CA TYR A 60 22.28 8.20 5.01
C TYR A 60 23.45 7.40 4.45
N LYS A 61 23.28 6.09 4.24
CA LYS A 61 24.30 5.16 3.74
C LYS A 61 24.03 4.70 2.31
N SER A 62 22.76 4.47 1.98
CA SER A 62 22.36 3.76 0.75
C SER A 62 21.03 4.25 0.19
N ALA A 63 20.61 3.71 -0.95
CA ALA A 63 19.24 3.91 -1.44
C ALA A 63 18.22 3.23 -0.51
N THR A 64 17.03 3.82 -0.40
CA THR A 64 15.95 3.33 0.48
C THR A 64 14.66 3.02 -0.30
N PRO A 65 14.71 2.09 -1.27
CA PRO A 65 13.58 1.84 -2.18
C PRO A 65 12.33 1.38 -1.43
N VAL A 66 11.17 1.56 -2.05
CA VAL A 66 9.86 1.22 -1.46
C VAL A 66 8.99 0.44 -2.44
N LYS A 67 8.04 -0.32 -1.89
CA LYS A 67 6.84 -0.80 -2.61
C LYS A 67 5.64 0.01 -2.19
N ILE A 68 4.90 0.54 -3.17
CA ILE A 68 3.68 1.31 -2.97
C ILE A 68 2.52 0.48 -3.49
N TYR A 69 1.56 0.17 -2.64
CA TYR A 69 0.36 -0.59 -2.98
C TYR A 69 -0.79 0.39 -3.17
N ILE A 70 -1.40 0.35 -4.34
CA ILE A 70 -2.40 1.32 -4.77
C ILE A 70 -3.66 0.59 -5.23
N GLU A 71 -4.80 0.94 -4.65
CA GLU A 71 -6.12 0.46 -5.06
C GLU A 71 -7.03 1.66 -5.30
N LYS A 72 -7.78 1.68 -6.40
CA LYS A 72 -8.75 2.75 -6.72
C LYS A 72 -8.15 4.17 -6.55
N ASN A 73 -6.92 4.39 -7.02
CA ASN A 73 -6.14 5.64 -6.87
C ASN A 73 -5.89 6.09 -5.41
N ARG A 74 -5.93 5.18 -4.45
CA ARG A 74 -5.54 5.42 -3.04
C ARG A 74 -4.43 4.48 -2.63
N ILE A 75 -3.54 4.99 -1.80
CA ILE A 75 -2.42 4.23 -1.26
C ILE A 75 -2.97 3.39 -0.11
N VAL A 76 -2.92 2.07 -0.25
CA VAL A 76 -3.36 1.13 0.79
C VAL A 76 -2.21 0.72 1.71
N LYS A 77 -0.97 0.75 1.21
CA LYS A 77 0.23 0.43 1.98
C LYS A 77 1.47 1.00 1.31
N VAL A 78 2.48 1.33 2.11
CA VAL A 78 3.84 1.58 1.64
C VAL A 78 4.82 0.77 2.48
N GLU A 79 5.70 0.03 1.84
CA GLU A 79 6.71 -0.80 2.49
C GLU A 79 8.11 -0.37 2.07
N ALA A 80 9.00 -0.17 3.04
CA ALA A 80 10.42 -0.05 2.75
C ALA A 80 10.99 -1.40 2.32
N LEU A 81 11.79 -1.39 1.25
CA LEU A 81 12.56 -2.53 0.79
C LEU A 81 13.95 -2.57 1.44
N ARG A 82 14.69 -3.64 1.14
CA ARG A 82 16.04 -3.86 1.66
C ARG A 82 16.96 -2.67 1.32
N ASN A 83 17.74 -2.27 2.32
CA ASN A 83 18.71 -1.17 2.26
C ASN A 83 19.84 -1.43 3.26
N GLN A 84 20.86 -0.56 3.27
CA GLN A 84 22.04 -0.65 4.12
C GLN A 84 22.12 0.49 5.14
N GLU A 85 20.98 1.10 5.49
CA GLU A 85 20.91 2.11 6.55
C GLU A 85 21.21 1.48 7.92
N THR A 86 21.60 2.30 8.89
CA THR A 86 21.78 1.81 10.27
C THR A 86 20.41 1.44 10.86
N PRO A 87 20.17 0.17 11.27
CA PRO A 87 18.83 -0.33 11.58
C PRO A 87 18.04 0.50 12.60
N LYS A 88 18.71 0.93 13.69
CA LYS A 88 18.12 1.75 14.76
C LYS A 88 17.54 3.07 14.23
N TYR A 89 18.25 3.76 13.34
CA TYR A 89 17.82 5.04 12.78
C TYR A 89 16.83 4.85 11.64
N PHE A 90 17.02 3.81 10.81
CA PHE A 90 16.08 3.50 9.73
C PHE A 90 14.69 3.11 10.26
N ALA A 91 14.63 2.39 11.38
CA ALA A 91 13.38 2.09 12.07
C ALA A 91 12.58 3.37 12.40
N LYS A 92 13.26 4.43 12.85
CA LYS A 92 12.66 5.75 13.07
C LYS A 92 12.19 6.39 11.77
N ALA A 93 13.04 6.39 10.74
CA ALA A 93 12.72 6.98 9.43
C ALA A 93 11.48 6.37 8.79
N LYS A 94 11.25 5.05 8.93
CA LYS A 94 10.07 4.37 8.38
C LYS A 94 8.73 4.97 8.85
N ALA A 95 8.70 5.68 9.99
CA ALA A 95 7.47 6.31 10.49
C ALA A 95 6.85 7.28 9.46
N VAL A 96 7.65 7.92 8.61
CA VAL A 96 7.15 8.85 7.56
C VAL A 96 6.27 8.15 6.52
N LEU A 97 6.41 6.83 6.34
CA LEU A 97 5.62 6.07 5.37
C LEU A 97 4.14 6.00 5.75
N ASN A 98 3.84 6.04 7.05
CA ASN A 98 2.47 5.99 7.57
C ASN A 98 1.63 7.20 7.13
N SER A 99 2.27 8.34 6.86
CA SER A 99 1.61 9.58 6.42
C SER A 99 0.93 9.45 5.05
N PHE A 100 1.35 8.48 4.23
CA PHE A 100 0.83 8.26 2.87
C PHE A 100 -0.36 7.31 2.82
N THR A 101 -0.49 6.39 3.76
CA THR A 101 -1.58 5.40 3.78
C THR A 101 -2.94 6.08 3.87
N GLY A 102 -3.89 5.61 3.06
CA GLY A 102 -5.24 6.15 2.93
C GLY A 102 -5.34 7.45 2.12
N LYS A 103 -4.22 8.06 1.72
CA LYS A 103 -4.23 9.26 0.86
C LYS A 103 -4.48 8.88 -0.59
N THR A 104 -5.11 9.79 -1.34
CA THR A 104 -5.16 9.68 -2.79
C THR A 104 -3.77 9.89 -3.37
N VAL A 105 -3.48 9.25 -4.50
CA VAL A 105 -2.20 9.39 -5.21
C VAL A 105 -1.84 10.86 -5.45
N THR A 106 -2.78 11.66 -5.96
CA THR A 106 -2.58 13.09 -6.25
C THR A 106 -2.24 13.92 -4.99
N LYS A 107 -2.86 13.60 -3.84
CA LYS A 107 -2.57 14.30 -2.58
C LYS A 107 -1.22 13.88 -2.02
N ALA A 108 -0.95 12.58 -2.02
CA ALA A 108 0.29 12.00 -1.50
C ALA A 108 1.55 12.45 -2.25
N GLU A 109 1.47 12.60 -3.57
CA GLU A 109 2.56 13.12 -4.40
C GLU A 109 3.00 14.53 -3.97
N LYS A 110 2.06 15.38 -3.55
CA LYS A 110 2.28 16.81 -3.31
C LYS A 110 2.37 17.20 -1.83
N MET A 111 1.93 16.33 -0.91
CA MET A 111 1.91 16.66 0.51
C MET A 111 3.32 16.79 1.09
N SER A 112 3.52 17.72 2.02
CA SER A 112 4.71 17.75 2.86
C SER A 112 4.60 16.68 3.95
N VAL A 113 5.74 16.07 4.30
CA VAL A 113 5.86 15.09 5.37
C VAL A 113 7.10 15.45 6.17
N ASP A 114 6.92 15.63 7.47
CA ASP A 114 8.01 16.00 8.35
C ASP A 114 9.01 14.85 8.50
N ALA A 115 10.29 15.19 8.44
CA ALA A 115 11.36 14.23 8.66
C ALA A 115 11.51 13.91 10.15
N VAL A 116 12.03 12.71 10.45
CA VAL A 116 12.22 12.29 11.84
C VAL A 116 13.61 12.70 12.34
N SER A 117 13.67 13.39 13.47
CA SER A 117 14.92 13.81 14.11
C SER A 117 15.86 12.63 14.38
N GLY A 118 17.14 12.80 14.04
CA GLY A 118 18.15 11.75 14.10
C GLY A 118 18.05 10.70 12.98
N ALA A 119 17.13 10.87 12.04
CA ALA A 119 16.99 10.01 10.85
C ALA A 119 16.55 10.81 9.61
N THR A 120 16.93 12.10 9.55
CA THR A 120 16.44 13.06 8.55
C THR A 120 16.75 12.66 7.11
N LEU A 121 17.99 12.23 6.84
CA LEU A 121 18.42 11.85 5.49
C LEU A 121 17.63 10.64 4.97
N SER A 122 17.52 9.59 5.79
CA SER A 122 16.73 8.40 5.46
C SER A 122 15.24 8.72 5.33
N SER A 123 14.70 9.62 6.16
CA SER A 123 13.30 10.07 6.11
C SER A 123 12.99 10.78 4.79
N ASN A 124 13.83 11.75 4.43
CA ASN A 124 13.69 12.50 3.18
C ASN A 124 13.82 11.60 1.95
N ALA A 125 14.73 10.62 1.99
CA ALA A 125 14.89 9.63 0.93
C ALA A 125 13.63 8.77 0.76
N LEU A 126 13.05 8.27 1.86
CA LEU A 126 11.80 7.52 1.82
C LEU A 126 10.65 8.34 1.23
N VAL A 127 10.47 9.60 1.68
CA VAL A 127 9.46 10.52 1.14
C VAL A 127 9.67 10.74 -0.37
N LYS A 128 10.91 10.97 -0.80
CA LYS A 128 11.24 11.17 -2.21
C LYS A 128 10.96 9.90 -3.03
N ASN A 129 11.29 8.72 -2.52
CA ASN A 129 10.99 7.44 -3.19
C ASN A 129 9.49 7.24 -3.39
N VAL A 130 8.69 7.53 -2.36
CA VAL A 130 7.23 7.47 -2.48
C VAL A 130 6.74 8.44 -3.56
N ARG A 131 7.16 9.71 -3.52
CA ARG A 131 6.73 10.71 -4.51
C ARG A 131 7.11 10.31 -5.95
N THR A 132 8.33 9.82 -6.16
CA THR A 132 8.78 9.36 -7.48
C THR A 132 7.97 8.16 -7.96
N GLY A 133 7.69 7.18 -7.10
CA GLY A 133 6.84 6.04 -7.44
C GLY A 133 5.39 6.45 -7.78
N LEU A 134 4.82 7.40 -7.03
CA LEU A 134 3.48 7.92 -7.31
C LEU A 134 3.41 8.71 -8.62
N LYS A 135 4.45 9.50 -8.92
CA LYS A 135 4.58 10.19 -10.21
C LYS A 135 4.60 9.19 -11.37
N TYR A 136 5.46 8.17 -11.27
CA TYR A 136 5.54 7.11 -12.26
C TYR A 136 4.19 6.42 -12.46
N TYR A 137 3.51 6.04 -11.38
CA TYR A 137 2.17 5.45 -11.46
C TYR A 137 1.17 6.35 -12.20
N LYS A 138 1.16 7.67 -11.94
CA LYS A 138 0.23 8.58 -12.63
C LYS A 138 0.47 8.64 -14.13
N GLU A 139 1.73 8.53 -14.56
CA GLU A 139 2.13 8.58 -15.96
C GLU A 139 1.84 7.26 -16.71
N HIS A 140 1.65 6.14 -16.00
CA HIS A 140 1.59 4.79 -16.59
C HIS A 140 0.37 3.93 -16.17
N LYS A 141 -0.64 4.50 -15.49
CA LYS A 141 -1.76 3.73 -14.91
C LYS A 141 -2.85 3.30 -15.90
#